data_AF-X0HY06-F1
#
_entry.id   AF-X0HY06-F1
#
_cell.length_a   1.000
_cell.length_b   1.000
_cell.length_c   1.000
_cell.angle_alpha   90.00
_cell.angle_beta   90.00
_cell.angle_gamma   90.00
#
_symmetry.space_group_name_H-M   'P 1'
#
loop_
_entity.id
_entity.type
_entity.pdbx_description
1 polymer ?
#
loop_
_entity_poly.entity_id
_entity_poly.type
_entity_poly.pdbx_seq_one_letter_code
_entity_poly.pdbx_strand_id
1 'polypeptide(L)'
;MGFFDLFPQLSHFTLAFDDEFDNHTVFPIFSELLKIPQLRVMELARFEATAAELTKMLLRHQSTLEEITLREVKMNEAESWTSVLSTVRDMPQFHSFTMKQCLIGDWFFTDVSDEIDEVVSTKDRERIEELAAQIEIASAEMAAK
;
A
#
# COMPACT_ATOMS: atom_id res chain seq x y z
N MET A 1 -5.66 1.78 -26.62
CA MET A 1 -6.61 2.37 -25.66
C MET A 1 -6.87 1.35 -24.59
N GLY A 2 -6.47 1.63 -23.36
CA GLY A 2 -6.79 0.84 -22.18
C GLY A 2 -8.18 1.20 -21.66
N PHE A 3 -8.78 0.31 -20.86
CA PHE A 3 -10.09 0.51 -20.26
C PHE A 3 -10.22 1.84 -19.50
N PHE A 4 -9.18 2.23 -18.77
CA PHE A 4 -9.17 3.46 -17.97
C PHE A 4 -9.06 4.75 -18.81
N ASP A 5 -8.66 4.66 -20.09
CA ASP A 5 -8.65 5.81 -20.99
C ASP A 5 -10.08 6.31 -21.29
N LEU A 6 -11.10 5.49 -21.04
CA LEU A 6 -12.51 5.85 -21.19
C LEU A 6 -13.00 6.80 -20.09
N PHE A 7 -12.24 6.94 -18.99
CA PHE A 7 -12.62 7.72 -17.83
C PHE A 7 -11.55 8.81 -17.55
N PRO A 8 -11.44 9.84 -18.41
CA PRO A 8 -10.35 10.83 -18.35
C PRO A 8 -10.37 11.70 -17.08
N GLN A 9 -11.50 11.72 -16.36
CA GLN A 9 -11.69 12.45 -15.10
C GLN A 9 -11.60 11.52 -13.88
N LEU A 10 -11.27 10.24 -14.06
CA LEU A 10 -11.16 9.28 -12.96
C LEU A 10 -9.98 9.68 -12.06
N SER A 11 -10.32 10.19 -10.89
CA SER A 11 -9.36 10.68 -9.89
C SER A 11 -9.34 9.85 -8.62
N HIS A 12 -10.38 9.03 -8.39
CA HIS A 12 -10.51 8.15 -7.23
C HIS A 12 -10.69 6.74 -7.74
N PHE A 13 -9.86 5.82 -7.27
CA PHE A 13 -9.91 4.43 -7.66
C PHE A 13 -9.80 3.54 -6.43
N THR A 14 -10.77 2.63 -6.27
CA THR A 14 -10.79 1.64 -5.22
C THR A 14 -10.88 0.26 -5.84
N LEU A 15 -10.01 -0.66 -5.40
CA LEU A 15 -10.06 -2.07 -5.76
C LEU A 15 -9.89 -2.91 -4.50
N ALA A 16 -10.81 -3.83 -4.27
CA ALA A 16 -10.70 -4.87 -3.26
C ALA A 16 -10.88 -6.22 -3.93
N PHE A 17 -9.97 -7.16 -3.69
CA PHE A 17 -10.16 -8.53 -4.12
C PHE A 17 -11.03 -9.28 -3.11
N ASP A 18 -11.67 -10.35 -3.58
CA ASP A 18 -12.38 -11.28 -2.72
C ASP A 18 -11.38 -12.24 -2.03
N ASP A 19 -11.70 -12.73 -0.84
CA ASP A 19 -10.85 -13.65 -0.08
C ASP A 19 -10.73 -15.01 -0.78
N GLU A 20 -11.74 -15.38 -1.58
CA GLU A 20 -11.73 -16.61 -2.38
C GLU A 20 -10.96 -16.47 -3.71
N PHE A 21 -10.41 -15.28 -3.99
CA PHE A 21 -9.75 -14.97 -5.25
C PHE A 21 -8.23 -15.19 -5.16
N ASP A 22 -7.68 -15.96 -6.10
CA ASP A 22 -6.22 -16.12 -6.24
C ASP A 22 -5.58 -14.80 -6.71
N ASN A 23 -5.29 -13.93 -5.76
CA ASN A 23 -4.73 -12.61 -6.02
C ASN A 23 -3.24 -12.67 -6.40
N HIS A 24 -2.52 -13.76 -6.10
CA HIS A 24 -1.09 -13.91 -6.37
C HIS A 24 -0.78 -13.92 -7.87
N THR A 25 -1.70 -14.44 -8.68
CA THR A 25 -1.53 -14.51 -10.13
C THR A 25 -2.02 -13.24 -10.84
N VAL A 26 -2.94 -12.50 -10.22
CA VAL A 26 -3.64 -11.39 -10.88
C VAL A 26 -3.06 -10.04 -10.51
N PHE A 27 -2.62 -9.84 -9.27
CA PHE A 27 -2.03 -8.56 -8.86
C PHE A 27 -0.80 -8.16 -9.68
N PRO A 28 0.14 -9.05 -10.03
CA PRO A 28 1.28 -8.70 -10.88
C PRO A 28 0.82 -8.13 -12.23
N ILE A 29 -0.15 -8.80 -12.88
CA ILE A 29 -0.73 -8.34 -14.15
C ILE A 29 -1.45 -7.00 -13.98
N PHE A 30 -2.21 -6.87 -12.90
CA PHE A 30 -2.97 -5.67 -12.59
C PHE A 30 -2.05 -4.46 -12.36
N SER A 31 -0.99 -4.62 -11.57
CA SER A 31 0.01 -3.57 -11.31
C SER A 31 0.70 -3.07 -12.58
N GLU A 32 0.87 -3.95 -13.57
CA GLU A 32 1.42 -3.60 -14.89
C GLU A 32 0.44 -2.87 -15.80
N LEU A 33 -0.87 -3.12 -15.65
CA LEU A 33 -1.89 -2.57 -16.55
C LEU A 33 -2.57 -1.32 -15.98
N LEU A 34 -2.58 -1.14 -14.66
CA LEU A 34 -3.22 0.01 -14.03
C LEU A 34 -2.48 1.28 -14.44
N LYS A 35 -3.16 2.12 -15.21
CA LYS A 35 -2.71 3.45 -15.57
C LYS A 35 -3.93 4.36 -15.65
N ILE A 36 -4.08 5.22 -14.67
CA ILE A 36 -5.18 6.18 -14.58
C ILE A 36 -4.56 7.58 -14.60
N PRO A 37 -4.67 8.34 -15.70
CA PRO A 37 -3.88 9.55 -15.91
C PRO A 37 -4.06 10.67 -14.88
N GLN A 38 -5.23 10.75 -14.24
CA GLN A 38 -5.59 11.81 -13.29
C GLN A 38 -5.80 11.27 -11.88
N LEU A 39 -5.21 10.11 -11.57
CA LEU A 39 -5.42 9.44 -10.28
C LEU A 39 -4.81 10.23 -9.13
N ARG A 40 -5.65 10.59 -8.17
CA ARG A 40 -5.29 11.33 -6.95
C ARG A 40 -5.45 10.47 -5.71
N VAL A 41 -6.52 9.67 -5.64
CA VAL A 41 -6.83 8.82 -4.50
C VAL A 41 -6.85 7.37 -4.94
N MET A 42 -6.04 6.54 -4.30
CA MET A 42 -5.98 5.10 -4.53
C MET A 42 -6.26 4.35 -3.25
N GLU A 43 -7.23 3.44 -3.28
CA GLU A 43 -7.46 2.45 -2.24
C GLU A 43 -7.33 1.05 -2.83
N LEU A 44 -6.44 0.24 -2.25
CA LEU A 44 -6.27 -1.15 -2.63
C LEU A 44 -6.44 -2.05 -1.41
N ALA A 45 -7.16 -3.16 -1.58
CA ALA A 45 -7.43 -4.07 -0.48
C ALA A 45 -7.35 -5.56 -0.82
N ARG A 46 -6.98 -6.36 0.18
CA ARG A 46 -7.03 -7.83 0.19
C ARG A 46 -6.20 -8.49 -0.91
N PHE A 47 -4.93 -8.12 -0.99
CA PHE A 47 -3.99 -8.72 -1.93
C PHE A 47 -2.62 -8.95 -1.31
N GLU A 48 -1.90 -9.94 -1.83
CA GLU A 48 -0.48 -10.10 -1.60
C GLU A 48 0.30 -9.41 -2.71
N ALA A 49 1.38 -8.70 -2.34
CA ALA A 49 2.26 -8.03 -3.29
C ALA A 49 3.72 -8.08 -2.84
N THR A 50 4.61 -8.04 -3.82
CA THR A 50 6.01 -7.71 -3.58
C THR A 50 6.19 -6.19 -3.48
N ALA A 51 7.24 -5.74 -2.78
CA ALA A 51 7.63 -4.34 -2.75
C ALA A 51 7.79 -3.75 -4.16
N ALA A 52 8.37 -4.52 -5.08
CA ALA A 52 8.65 -4.11 -6.44
C ALA A 52 7.37 -3.85 -7.24
N GLU A 53 6.36 -4.73 -7.14
CA GLU A 53 5.08 -4.57 -7.85
C GLU A 53 4.33 -3.34 -7.36
N LEU A 54 4.18 -3.18 -6.04
CA LEU A 54 3.48 -2.04 -5.47
C LEU A 54 4.22 -0.73 -5.78
N THR A 55 5.54 -0.69 -5.57
CA THR A 55 6.38 0.49 -5.85
C THR A 55 6.29 0.91 -7.31
N LYS A 56 6.39 -0.03 -8.25
CA LYS A 56 6.29 0.25 -9.69
C LYS A 56 4.95 0.89 -10.05
N MET A 57 3.87 0.37 -9.50
CA MET A 57 2.52 0.89 -9.75
C MET A 57 2.32 2.28 -9.11
N LEU A 58 2.83 2.51 -7.90
CA LEU A 58 2.76 3.82 -7.26
C LEU A 58 3.58 4.87 -8.01
N LEU A 59 4.82 4.54 -8.41
CA LEU A 59 5.69 5.44 -9.17
C LEU A 59 5.09 5.85 -10.52
N ARG A 60 4.29 4.99 -11.13
CA ARG A 60 3.56 5.32 -12.37
C ARG A 60 2.57 6.48 -12.19
N HIS A 61 2.09 6.69 -10.97
CA HIS A 61 1.11 7.73 -10.61
C HIS A 61 1.74 8.85 -9.75
N GLN A 62 3.06 8.83 -9.50
CA GLN A 62 3.75 9.74 -8.57
C GLN A 62 3.50 11.25 -8.79
N SER A 63 3.19 11.65 -10.03
CA SER A 63 2.98 13.07 -10.38
C SER A 63 1.57 13.56 -10.05
N THR A 64 0.63 12.67 -9.75
CA THR A 64 -0.78 13.01 -9.50
C THR A 64 -1.32 12.41 -8.20
N LEU A 65 -0.71 11.33 -7.71
CA LEU A 65 -1.20 10.59 -6.55
C LEU A 65 -0.95 11.40 -5.27
N GLU A 66 -2.05 11.64 -4.57
CA GLU A 66 -2.16 12.52 -3.41
C GLU A 66 -2.41 11.68 -2.14
N GLU A 67 -3.30 10.68 -2.24
CA GLU A 67 -3.74 9.84 -1.13
C GLU A 67 -3.67 8.35 -1.49
N ILE A 68 -3.15 7.54 -0.56
CA ILE A 68 -2.99 6.10 -0.71
C ILE A 68 -3.55 5.42 0.52
N THR A 69 -4.43 4.45 0.31
CA THR A 69 -4.94 3.56 1.36
C THR A 69 -4.67 2.11 0.98
N LEU A 70 -4.01 1.38 1.88
CA LEU A 70 -3.78 -0.05 1.77
C LEU A 70 -4.52 -0.74 2.92
N ARG A 71 -5.39 -1.70 2.58
CA ARG A 71 -6.16 -2.46 3.56
C ARG A 71 -5.93 -3.95 3.38
N GLU A 72 -5.62 -4.68 4.44
CA GLU A 72 -5.48 -6.15 4.39
C GLU A 72 -4.46 -6.57 3.31
N VAL A 73 -3.39 -5.79 3.14
CA VAL A 73 -2.33 -6.06 2.16
C VAL A 73 -1.22 -6.83 2.84
N LYS A 74 -0.76 -7.90 2.20
CA LYS A 74 0.34 -8.74 2.70
C LYS A 74 1.62 -8.51 1.89
N MET A 75 2.73 -8.34 2.59
CA MET A 75 4.08 -8.44 2.03
C MET A 75 4.93 -9.35 2.89
N ASN A 76 5.87 -10.06 2.27
CA ASN A 76 6.62 -11.11 2.96
C ASN A 76 7.62 -10.59 4.01
N GLU A 77 8.16 -9.38 3.83
CA GLU A 77 9.29 -8.88 4.61
C GLU A 77 9.06 -7.45 5.10
N ALA A 78 9.59 -7.11 6.28
CA ALA A 78 9.55 -5.77 6.84
C ALA A 78 10.28 -4.75 5.93
N GLU A 79 11.43 -5.14 5.38
CA GLU A 79 12.20 -4.35 4.41
C GLU A 79 11.39 -4.02 3.16
N SER A 80 10.45 -4.90 2.76
CA SER A 80 9.54 -4.64 1.64
C SER A 80 8.62 -3.46 1.93
N TRP A 81 8.06 -3.39 3.14
CA TRP A 81 7.22 -2.28 3.55
C TRP A 81 8.00 -0.98 3.70
N THR A 82 9.18 -1.00 4.33
CA THR A 82 9.99 0.20 4.51
C THR A 82 10.45 0.78 3.16
N SER A 83 10.76 -0.08 2.18
CA SER A 83 11.04 0.33 0.80
C SER A 83 9.83 1.03 0.14
N VAL A 84 8.62 0.48 0.26
CA VAL A 84 7.40 1.11 -0.26
C VAL A 84 7.15 2.47 0.39
N LEU A 85 7.26 2.54 1.72
CA LEU A 85 7.07 3.76 2.51
C LEU A 85 8.05 4.87 2.07
N SER A 86 9.32 4.53 1.89
CA SER A 86 10.33 5.49 1.38
C SER A 86 9.95 6.03 -0.01
N THR A 87 9.45 5.16 -0.89
CA THR A 87 8.99 5.55 -2.22
C THR A 87 7.83 6.54 -2.13
N VAL A 88 6.84 6.24 -1.29
CA VAL A 88 5.67 7.11 -1.07
C VAL A 88 6.08 8.48 -0.53
N ARG A 89 6.98 8.52 0.47
CA ARG A 89 7.51 9.77 1.06
C ARG A 89 8.12 10.69 0.00
N ASP A 90 8.81 10.11 -0.97
CA ASP A 90 9.55 10.86 -1.99
C ASP A 90 8.64 11.36 -3.13
N MET A 91 7.36 10.98 -3.15
CA MET A 91 6.42 11.44 -4.18
C MET A 91 6.04 12.91 -3.98
N PRO A 92 6.05 13.74 -5.04
CA PRO A 92 5.90 15.19 -4.92
C PRO A 92 4.50 15.64 -4.49
N GLN A 93 3.44 14.98 -4.97
CA GLN A 93 2.03 15.35 -4.68
C GLN A 93 1.46 14.65 -3.44
N PHE A 94 2.19 13.67 -2.91
CA PHE A 94 1.71 12.82 -1.84
C PHE A 94 1.58 13.59 -0.52
N HIS A 95 0.44 13.42 0.14
CA HIS A 95 0.17 13.99 1.46
C HIS A 95 -0.53 13.05 2.44
N SER A 96 -1.18 11.95 2.00
CA SER A 96 -1.79 11.01 2.93
C SER A 96 -1.58 9.54 2.60
N PHE A 97 -1.03 8.78 3.55
CA PHE A 97 -0.84 7.33 3.44
C PHE A 97 -1.48 6.64 4.62
N THR A 98 -2.31 5.64 4.33
CA THR A 98 -3.07 4.90 5.32
C THR A 98 -2.86 3.40 5.16
N MET A 99 -2.48 2.72 6.25
CA MET A 99 -2.46 1.26 6.35
C MET A 99 -3.56 0.80 7.31
N LYS A 100 -4.26 -0.28 6.94
CA LYS A 100 -5.29 -0.92 7.76
C LYS A 100 -5.10 -2.42 7.71
N GLN A 101 -4.86 -3.07 8.85
CA GLN A 101 -4.75 -4.54 8.92
C GLN A 101 -3.74 -5.16 7.92
N CYS A 102 -2.67 -4.44 7.58
CA CYS A 102 -1.63 -4.94 6.70
C CYS A 102 -0.73 -5.96 7.42
N LEU A 103 -0.12 -6.86 6.66
CA LEU A 103 0.64 -8.01 7.18
C LEU A 103 2.11 -7.95 6.74
N ILE A 104 3.01 -8.36 7.65
CA ILE A 104 4.43 -8.68 7.41
C ILE A 104 4.58 -10.20 7.57
N GLY A 105 4.75 -10.92 6.46
CA GLY A 105 4.61 -12.37 6.46
C GLY A 105 3.22 -12.78 6.94
N ASP A 106 3.13 -13.62 7.98
CA ASP A 106 1.86 -14.02 8.59
C ASP A 106 1.45 -13.15 9.80
N TRP A 107 2.18 -12.05 10.05
CA TRP A 107 2.00 -11.21 11.23
C TRP A 107 1.29 -9.90 10.91
N PHE A 108 0.33 -9.52 11.74
CA PHE A 108 -0.30 -8.21 11.65
C PHE A 108 0.68 -7.14 12.07
N PHE A 109 0.74 -6.08 11.26
CA PHE A 109 1.52 -4.90 11.56
C PHE A 109 1.10 -4.20 12.88
N THR A 110 -0.10 -4.50 13.35
CA THR A 110 -0.71 -3.96 14.58
C THR A 110 -1.19 -5.10 15.48
N ASP A 111 -0.27 -5.86 16.08
CA ASP A 111 -0.61 -6.87 17.09
C ASP A 111 -0.53 -6.26 18.51
N VAL A 112 -1.44 -5.32 18.79
CA VAL A 112 -1.80 -4.94 20.17
C VAL A 112 -3.28 -5.27 20.36
N SER A 113 -3.53 -6.09 21.35
CA SER A 113 -4.80 -6.73 21.70
C SER A 113 -6.02 -5.80 21.76
N ASP A 114 -7.11 -6.32 21.22
CA ASP A 114 -8.51 -6.06 21.56
C ASP A 114 -9.07 -4.65 21.34
N GLU A 115 -9.97 -4.58 20.36
CA GLU A 115 -10.84 -3.47 19.96
C GLU A 115 -10.20 -2.38 19.09
N ILE A 116 -10.86 -2.14 17.93
CA ILE A 116 -10.74 -1.02 16.97
C ILE A 116 -10.06 -1.43 15.65
N ASP A 117 -10.76 -1.18 14.54
CA ASP A 117 -10.21 -1.04 13.19
C ASP A 117 -9.04 -0.04 13.23
N GLU A 118 -7.84 -0.49 13.59
CA GLU A 118 -6.72 0.41 13.81
C GLU A 118 -6.15 0.88 12.46
N VAL A 119 -6.41 2.16 12.19
CA VAL A 119 -6.01 2.86 10.98
C VAL A 119 -4.72 3.60 11.27
N VAL A 120 -3.60 3.12 10.71
CA VAL A 120 -2.37 3.92 10.68
C VAL A 120 -2.52 4.92 9.54
N SER A 121 -3.06 6.11 9.85
CA SER A 121 -3.15 7.21 8.89
C SER A 121 -2.07 8.24 9.17
N THR A 122 -1.15 8.37 8.22
CA THR A 122 -0.13 9.42 8.20
C THR A 122 -0.57 10.51 7.25
N LYS A 123 -0.61 11.76 7.75
CA LYS A 123 -0.94 12.96 6.97
C LYS A 123 0.30 13.79 6.61
N ASP A 124 1.48 13.35 7.04
CA ASP A 124 2.73 14.11 6.97
C ASP A 124 3.90 13.17 6.67
N ARG A 125 4.86 13.63 5.87
CA ARG A 125 6.05 12.86 5.45
C ARG A 125 6.91 12.39 6.63
N GLU A 126 7.00 13.19 7.70
CA GLU A 126 7.76 12.83 8.91
C GLU A 126 7.17 11.60 9.61
N ARG A 127 5.85 11.40 9.54
CA ARG A 127 5.18 10.24 10.14
C ARG A 127 5.39 8.95 9.34
N ILE A 128 5.77 9.04 8.07
CA ILE A 128 6.16 7.86 7.28
C ILE A 128 7.46 7.26 7.81
N GLU A 129 8.39 8.08 8.27
CA GLU A 129 9.66 7.60 8.83
C GLU A 129 9.45 6.97 10.21
N GLU A 130 8.56 7.54 11.02
CA GLU A 130 8.13 6.93 12.29
C GLU A 130 7.44 5.59 12.04
N LEU A 131 6.56 5.52 11.03
CA LEU A 131 5.91 4.28 10.62
C LEU A 131 6.94 3.23 10.17
N ALA A 132 7.89 3.62 9.30
CA ALA A 132 8.97 2.73 8.87
C ALA A 132 9.82 2.22 10.05
N ALA A 133 10.11 3.05 11.05
CA ALA A 133 10.82 2.64 12.25
C ALA A 133 10.01 1.63 13.09
N GLN A 134 8.70 1.81 13.22
CA GLN A 134 7.83 0.86 13.92
C GLN A 134 7.81 -0.52 13.24
N ILE A 135 7.85 -0.55 11.90
CA ILE A 135 7.96 -1.77 11.08
C ILE A 135 9.24 -2.54 11.41
N GLU A 136 10.38 -1.84 11.46
CA GLU A 136 11.66 -2.46 11.77
C GLU A 136 11.72 -2.98 13.22
N ILE A 137 11.17 -2.22 14.18
CA ILE A 137 11.12 -2.65 15.60
C ILE A 137 10.27 -3.91 15.75
N ALA A 138 9.06 -3.92 15.19
CA ALA A 138 8.15 -5.08 15.25
C ALA A 138 8.80 -6.33 14.63
N SER A 139 9.45 -6.16 13.47
CA SER A 139 10.20 -7.23 12.79
C SER A 139 11.33 -7.80 13.67
N ALA A 140 12.11 -6.94 14.33
CA ALA A 140 13.22 -7.36 15.19
C ALA A 140 12.74 -8.11 16.45
N GLU A 141 11.62 -7.69 17.05
CA GLU A 141 11.00 -8.38 18.18
C GLU A 141 10.50 -9.79 17.79
N MET A 142 9.98 -9.93 16.57
CA MET A 142 9.55 -11.24 16.04
C MET A 142 10.72 -12.19 15.80
N ALA A 143 11.84 -11.70 15.26
CA ALA A 143 13.03 -12.52 15.02
C ALA A 143 13.72 -13.01 16.31
N ALA A 144 13.41 -12.39 17.46
CA ALA A 144 13.95 -12.76 18.77
C ALA A 144 13.12 -13.80 19.54
N LYS A 145 11.93 -14.17 19.05
CA LYS A 145 11.08 -15.24 19.60
C LYS A 145 11.34 -16.58 18.92
#